data_AF-A0A954Z5H8-F1
#
_entry.id   AF-A0A954Z5H8-F1
#
_cell.length_a   1.000
_cell.length_b   1.000
_cell.length_c   1.000
_cell.angle_alpha   90.00
_cell.angle_beta   90.00
_cell.angle_gamma   90.00
#
_symmetry.space_group_name_H-M   'P 1'
#
loop_
_entity.id
_entity.type
_entity.pdbx_description
1 polymer ?
#
loop_
_entity_poly.entity_id
_entity_poly.type
_entity_poly.pdbx_seq_one_letter_code
_entity_poly.pdbx_strand_id
1 'polypeptide(L)'
;TCYLFSTMLTLATIERATDNFSHYPWAMVVVPLNMLAIANIPRTLARNDIRQAFFSTSCTIAALVFLFGTALFPNLVTSQPNAANSLTVFNSASSETTLKLMAGIALIGMPFVVAYTGVVYWTFRGRVVIDKHSY
;
A
#
# COMPACT_ATOMS: atom_id res chain seq x y z
N THR A 1 6.69 -12.32 -14.16
CA THR A 1 7.83 -13.11 -13.65
C THR A 1 8.89 -12.25 -12.98
N CYS A 2 9.36 -11.14 -13.58
CA CYS A 2 10.37 -10.26 -12.98
C CYS A 2 10.01 -9.64 -11.61
N TYR A 3 8.72 -9.37 -11.33
CA TYR A 3 8.27 -8.81 -10.05
C TYR A 3 8.27 -9.79 -8.87
N LEU A 4 8.02 -11.07 -9.12
CA LEU A 4 8.16 -12.11 -8.10
C LEU A 4 9.63 -12.25 -7.69
N PHE A 5 10.52 -12.13 -8.68
CA PHE A 5 11.96 -12.15 -8.47
C PHE A 5 12.44 -10.91 -7.71
N SER A 6 11.94 -9.71 -8.03
CA SER A 6 12.28 -8.51 -7.28
C SER A 6 11.78 -8.60 -5.83
N THR A 7 10.57 -9.12 -5.59
CA THR A 7 10.03 -9.29 -4.23
C THR A 7 10.84 -10.29 -3.40
N MET A 8 11.23 -11.42 -3.99
CA MET A 8 12.12 -12.38 -3.34
C MET A 8 13.50 -11.80 -3.07
N LEU A 9 14.06 -11.03 -4.00
CA LEU A 9 15.36 -10.35 -3.82
C LEU A 9 15.29 -9.26 -2.73
N THR A 10 14.20 -8.51 -2.63
CA THR A 10 14.02 -7.50 -1.58
C THR A 10 13.97 -8.14 -0.19
N LEU A 11 13.31 -9.29 -0.05
CA LEU A 11 13.28 -10.06 1.20
C LEU A 11 14.65 -10.67 1.55
N ALA A 12 15.45 -11.03 0.54
CA ALA A 12 16.76 -11.66 0.74
C ALA A 12 17.91 -10.67 0.97
N THR A 13 17.79 -9.41 0.52
CA THR A 13 18.89 -8.42 0.55
C THR A 13 18.74 -7.36 1.63
N ILE A 14 17.56 -7.19 2.21
CA ILE A 14 17.31 -6.21 3.27
C ILE A 14 17.17 -6.96 4.61
N GLU A 15 18.31 -7.35 5.20
CA GLU A 15 18.38 -7.93 6.56
C GLU A 15 17.71 -7.04 7.62
N ARG A 16 17.66 -5.72 7.38
CA ARG A 16 17.02 -4.72 8.26
C ARG A 16 15.50 -4.82 8.32
N ALA A 17 14.84 -5.45 7.34
CA ALA A 17 13.41 -5.70 7.39
C ALA A 17 13.11 -6.91 8.30
N THR A 18 13.97 -7.92 8.28
CA THR A 18 13.81 -9.19 9.02
C THR A 18 13.89 -9.01 10.55
N ASP A 19 14.66 -8.05 11.05
CA ASP A 19 14.72 -7.73 12.48
C ASP A 19 13.36 -7.21 13.02
N ASN A 20 12.63 -6.42 12.24
CA ASN A 20 11.31 -5.92 12.66
C ASN A 20 10.19 -6.97 12.47
N PHE A 21 10.33 -7.88 11.50
CA PHE A 21 9.43 -9.04 11.33
C PHE A 21 9.52 -10.05 12.47
N SER A 22 10.64 -10.09 13.19
CA SER A 22 10.82 -10.95 14.37
C SER A 22 10.02 -10.45 15.59
N HIS A 23 9.69 -9.16 15.64
CA HIS A 23 8.87 -8.56 16.70
C HIS A 23 7.36 -8.59 16.38
N TYR A 24 6.98 -8.55 15.10
CA TYR A 24 5.58 -8.59 14.65
C TYR A 24 5.34 -9.72 13.63
N PRO A 25 5.14 -10.98 14.09
CA PRO A 25 5.00 -12.14 13.21
C PRO A 25 3.76 -12.09 12.30
N TRP A 26 2.74 -11.29 12.65
CA TRP A 26 1.55 -11.09 11.82
C TRP A 26 1.84 -10.30 10.54
N ALA A 27 2.88 -9.46 10.51
CA ALA A 27 3.29 -8.75 9.30
C ALA A 27 3.83 -9.72 8.24
N MET A 28 4.37 -10.88 8.66
CA MET A 28 4.78 -11.95 7.74
C MET A 28 3.60 -12.58 7.00
N VAL A 29 2.35 -12.42 7.46
CA VAL A 29 1.13 -12.92 6.76
C VAL A 29 0.78 -12.03 5.57
N VAL A 30 1.18 -10.75 5.59
CA VAL A 30 0.92 -9.82 4.48
C VAL A 30 1.77 -10.15 3.26
N VAL A 31 2.96 -10.73 3.46
CA VAL A 31 3.87 -11.18 2.39
C VAL A 31 3.25 -12.28 1.50
N PRO A 32 2.80 -13.44 2.02
CA PRO A 32 2.15 -14.47 1.22
C PRO A 32 0.80 -13.98 0.68
N LEU A 33 0.08 -13.11 1.39
CA LEU A 33 -1.15 -12.49 0.88
C LEU A 33 -0.88 -11.65 -0.38
N ASN A 34 0.21 -10.87 -0.39
CA ASN A 34 0.64 -10.09 -1.54
C ASN A 34 1.08 -11.02 -2.70
N MET A 35 1.85 -12.07 -2.42
CA MET A 35 2.21 -13.07 -3.43
C MET A 35 0.98 -13.76 -4.04
N LEU A 36 -0.03 -14.08 -3.24
CA LEU A 36 -1.29 -14.67 -3.70
C LEU A 36 -2.11 -13.69 -4.53
N ALA A 37 -2.19 -12.42 -4.11
CA ALA A 37 -2.86 -11.36 -4.87
C ALA A 37 -2.21 -11.15 -6.24
N ILE A 38 -0.87 -11.16 -6.32
CA ILE A 38 -0.13 -11.05 -7.58
C ILE A 38 -0.32 -12.30 -8.44
N ALA A 39 -0.26 -13.49 -7.86
CA ALA A 39 -0.46 -14.75 -8.57
C ALA A 39 -1.87 -14.89 -9.15
N ASN A 40 -2.87 -14.24 -8.54
CA ASN A 40 -4.23 -14.22 -9.04
C ASN A 40 -4.44 -13.28 -10.25
N ILE A 41 -3.58 -12.29 -10.47
CA ILE A 41 -3.69 -11.34 -11.60
C ILE A 41 -3.72 -12.05 -12.98
N PRO A 42 -2.76 -12.92 -13.34
CA PRO A 42 -2.79 -13.61 -14.63
C PRO A 42 -3.97 -14.59 -14.76
N ARG A 43 -4.37 -15.22 -13.66
CA ARG A 43 -5.52 -16.14 -13.63
C ARG A 43 -6.85 -15.43 -13.85
N THR A 44 -6.96 -14.21 -13.34
CA THR A 44 -8.15 -13.37 -13.47
C THR A 44 -8.24 -12.71 -14.85
N LEU A 45 -7.09 -12.33 -15.42
CA LEU A 45 -7.01 -11.82 -16.77
C LEU A 45 -7.38 -12.89 -17.82
N ALA A 46 -6.99 -14.16 -17.59
CA ALA A 46 -7.43 -15.29 -18.40
C ALA A 46 -8.94 -15.58 -18.32
N ARG A 47 -9.62 -15.15 -17.25
CA ARG A 47 -11.07 -15.28 -17.06
C ARG A 47 -11.87 -14.08 -17.54
N ASN A 48 -11.22 -13.04 -18.09
CA ASN A 48 -11.85 -11.81 -18.59
C ASN A 48 -12.67 -11.05 -17.51
N ASP A 49 -12.39 -11.30 -16.23
CA ASP A 49 -13.18 -10.81 -15.11
C ASP A 49 -12.55 -9.52 -14.54
N ILE A 50 -12.76 -8.42 -15.28
CA ILE A 50 -12.08 -7.12 -15.06
C ILE A 50 -12.25 -6.59 -13.62
N ARG A 51 -13.40 -6.87 -12.98
CA ARG A 51 -13.69 -6.46 -11.61
C ARG A 51 -12.75 -7.11 -10.59
N GLN A 52 -12.52 -8.41 -10.75
CA GLN A 52 -11.62 -9.16 -9.88
C GLN A 52 -10.17 -8.75 -10.13
N ALA A 53 -9.81 -8.45 -11.39
CA ALA A 53 -8.47 -7.99 -11.74
C ALA A 53 -8.17 -6.64 -11.06
N PHE A 54 -9.12 -5.70 -11.08
CA PHE A 54 -9.02 -4.41 -10.40
C PHE A 54 -8.86 -4.57 -8.87
N PHE A 55 -9.66 -5.43 -8.25
CA PHE A 55 -9.55 -5.66 -6.81
C PHE A 55 -8.20 -6.29 -6.44
N SER A 56 -7.71 -7.24 -7.24
CA SER A 56 -6.43 -7.91 -7.03
C SER A 56 -5.25 -6.94 -7.12
N THR A 57 -5.27 -6.01 -8.07
CA THR A 57 -4.22 -4.99 -8.21
C THR A 57 -4.29 -3.95 -7.09
N SER A 58 -5.48 -3.48 -6.69
CA SER A 58 -5.64 -2.61 -5.52
C SER A 58 -5.11 -3.27 -4.25
N CYS A 59 -5.42 -4.55 -4.03
CA CYS A 59 -4.92 -5.31 -2.88
C CYS A 59 -3.39 -5.46 -2.89
N THR A 60 -2.81 -5.73 -4.07
CA THR A 60 -1.35 -5.80 -4.26
C THR A 60 -0.67 -4.49 -3.86
N ILE A 61 -1.19 -3.35 -4.34
CA ILE A 61 -0.63 -2.02 -4.01
C ILE A 61 -0.75 -1.75 -2.52
N ALA A 62 -1.92 -2.01 -1.92
CA ALA A 62 -2.13 -1.82 -0.49
C ALA A 62 -1.17 -2.67 0.36
N ALA A 63 -0.99 -3.94 0.00
CA ALA A 63 -0.08 -4.85 0.68
C ALA A 63 1.39 -4.44 0.51
N LEU A 64 1.77 -3.85 -0.63
CA LEU A 64 3.13 -3.33 -0.85
C LEU A 64 3.40 -2.11 0.04
N VAL A 65 2.46 -1.15 0.08
CA VAL A 65 2.57 0.03 0.95
C VAL A 65 2.64 -0.38 2.42
N PHE A 66 1.84 -1.38 2.80
CA PHE A 66 1.85 -1.94 4.14
C PHE A 66 3.22 -2.54 4.50
N LEU A 67 3.76 -3.39 3.62
CA LEU A 67 5.05 -4.03 3.80
C LEU A 67 6.17 -2.99 3.96
N PHE A 68 6.15 -1.97 3.12
CA PHE A 68 7.10 -0.86 3.17
C PHE A 68 7.04 -0.12 4.51
N GLY A 69 5.83 0.20 4.99
CA GLY A 69 5.63 0.82 6.30
C GLY A 69 6.17 -0.04 7.45
N THR A 70 5.87 -1.35 7.44
CA THR A 70 6.38 -2.28 8.47
C THR A 70 7.90 -2.48 8.41
N ALA A 71 8.51 -2.41 7.23
CA ALA A 71 9.94 -2.57 7.08
C ALA A 71 10.73 -1.36 7.59
N LEU A 72 10.14 -0.17 7.53
CA LEU A 72 10.78 1.08 7.95
C LEU A 72 10.55 1.39 9.43
N PHE A 73 9.39 1.02 9.99
CA PHE A 73 9.06 1.27 11.38
C PHE A 73 10.17 0.76 12.34
N PRO A 74 10.62 1.56 13.34
CA PRO A 74 10.13 2.87 13.79
C PRO A 74 10.79 4.09 13.08
N ASN A 75 11.64 3.86 12.08
CA ASN A 75 12.31 4.90 11.33
C ASN A 75 11.44 5.36 10.14
N LEU A 76 11.41 6.66 9.87
CA LEU A 76 10.82 7.22 8.65
C LEU A 76 11.90 7.38 7.56
N VAL A 77 13.10 7.83 7.98
CA VAL A 77 14.27 7.96 7.11
C VAL A 77 15.51 7.56 7.91
N THR A 78 16.21 6.53 7.45
CA THR A 78 17.46 6.07 8.08
C THR A 78 18.65 6.83 7.52
N SER A 79 19.50 7.37 8.38
CA SER A 79 20.77 7.99 7.98
C SER A 79 21.87 6.94 7.86
N GLN A 80 22.77 7.09 6.89
CA GLN A 80 24.06 6.41 6.80
C GLN A 80 25.13 7.51 6.62
N PRO A 81 26.25 7.52 7.38
CA PRO A 81 26.84 6.45 8.18
C PRO A 81 26.50 6.45 9.69
N ASN A 82 25.88 7.51 10.22
CA ASN A 82 25.58 7.61 11.67
C ASN A 82 24.09 7.37 11.94
N ALA A 83 23.77 6.20 12.51
CA ALA A 83 22.40 5.78 12.82
C ALA A 83 21.70 6.68 13.88
N ALA A 84 22.46 7.46 14.67
CA ALA A 84 21.92 8.37 15.69
C ALA A 84 21.12 9.55 15.11
N ASN A 85 21.37 9.91 13.84
CA ASN A 85 20.64 10.98 13.14
C ASN A 85 19.44 10.47 12.33
N SER A 86 18.97 9.24 12.61
CA SER A 86 17.80 8.70 11.93
C SER A 86 16.52 9.42 12.37
N LEU A 87 15.66 9.76 11.42
CA LEU A 87 14.36 10.36 11.68
C LEU A 87 13.40 9.26 12.12
N THR A 88 13.12 9.17 13.42
CA THR A 88 12.16 8.23 14.00
C THR A 88 10.79 8.87 14.16
N VAL A 89 9.73 8.06 14.25
CA VAL A 89 8.36 8.56 14.53
C VAL A 89 8.30 9.39 15.81
N PHE A 90 9.15 9.09 16.80
CA PHE A 90 9.17 9.78 18.09
C PHE A 90 9.89 11.14 18.04
N ASN A 91 10.95 11.25 17.24
CA ASN A 91 11.72 12.49 17.11
C ASN A 91 11.11 13.46 16.07
N SER A 92 10.39 12.92 15.07
CA SER A 92 9.84 13.68 13.95
C SER A 92 8.35 13.99 14.09
N ALA A 93 7.73 13.66 15.23
CA ALA A 93 6.32 13.96 15.48
C ALA A 93 6.12 15.47 15.69
N SER A 94 5.01 15.99 15.16
CA SER A 94 4.52 17.32 15.52
C SER A 94 4.03 17.34 16.98
N SER A 95 3.82 18.53 17.54
CA SER A 95 3.26 18.69 18.88
C SER A 95 1.93 17.94 19.03
N GLU A 96 1.64 17.44 20.24
CA GLU A 96 0.42 16.66 20.48
C GLU A 96 -0.87 17.39 20.05
N THR A 97 -0.92 18.70 20.28
CA THR A 97 -2.07 19.53 19.92
C THR A 97 -2.28 19.55 18.41
N THR A 98 -1.23 19.74 17.62
CA THR A 98 -1.31 19.74 16.16
C THR A 98 -1.63 18.35 15.63
N LEU A 99 -1.03 17.31 16.20
CA LEU A 99 -1.30 15.92 15.80
C LEU A 99 -2.77 15.53 16.04
N LYS A 100 -3.32 15.86 17.20
CA LYS A 100 -4.75 15.62 17.52
C LYS A 100 -5.68 16.39 16.60
N LEU A 101 -5.35 17.64 16.29
CA LEU A 101 -6.13 18.47 15.36
C LEU A 101 -6.13 17.87 13.94
N MET A 102 -4.96 17.53 13.41
CA MET A 102 -4.84 16.92 12.08
C MET A 102 -5.52 15.55 12.02
N ALA A 103 -5.42 14.74 13.07
CA ALA A 103 -6.14 13.47 13.17
C ALA A 103 -7.67 13.69 13.14
N GLY A 104 -8.17 14.70 13.84
CA GLY A 104 -9.58 15.09 13.79
C GLY A 104 -10.04 15.50 12.38
N ILE A 105 -9.25 16.32 11.69
CA ILE A 105 -9.52 16.72 10.31
C ILE A 105 -9.52 15.50 9.38
N ALA A 106 -8.53 14.62 9.49
CA ALA A 106 -8.45 13.41 8.68
C ALA A 106 -9.63 12.46 8.94
N LEU A 107 -10.05 12.31 10.20
CA LEU A 107 -11.16 11.44 10.58
C LEU A 107 -12.50 11.90 9.98
N ILE A 108 -12.69 13.22 9.83
CA ILE A 108 -13.90 13.78 9.21
C ILE A 108 -13.73 13.83 7.68
N GLY A 109 -12.58 14.25 7.19
CA GLY A 109 -12.30 14.47 5.76
C GLY A 109 -12.25 13.18 4.93
N MET A 110 -11.64 12.11 5.48
CA MET A 110 -11.50 10.83 4.76
C MET A 110 -12.85 10.20 4.39
N PRO A 111 -13.86 10.14 5.29
CA PRO A 111 -15.22 9.72 4.93
C PRO A 111 -15.83 10.51 3.75
N PHE A 112 -15.65 11.82 3.71
CA PHE A 112 -16.16 12.65 2.61
C PHE A 112 -15.50 12.32 1.28
N VAL A 113 -14.16 12.12 1.28
CA VAL A 113 -13.42 11.73 0.07
C VAL A 113 -13.87 10.37 -0.44
N VAL A 114 -14.06 9.40 0.46
CA VAL A 114 -14.54 8.05 0.10
C VAL A 114 -15.98 8.12 -0.42
N ALA A 115 -16.86 8.89 0.21
CA ALA A 115 -18.24 9.06 -0.23
C ALA A 115 -18.31 9.66 -1.64
N TYR A 116 -17.58 10.76 -1.89
CA TYR A 116 -17.52 11.37 -3.22
C TYR A 116 -16.96 10.39 -4.27
N THR A 117 -15.87 9.71 -3.96
CA THR A 117 -15.29 8.70 -4.85
C THR A 117 -16.32 7.61 -5.17
N GLY A 118 -17.05 7.11 -4.17
CA GLY A 118 -18.12 6.14 -4.35
C GLY A 118 -19.25 6.63 -5.26
N VAL A 119 -19.70 7.87 -5.08
CA VAL A 119 -20.74 8.50 -5.93
C VAL A 119 -20.26 8.62 -7.38
N VAL A 120 -19.01 9.03 -7.60
CA VAL A 120 -18.43 9.12 -8.96
C VAL A 120 -18.40 7.75 -9.63
N TYR A 121 -17.88 6.71 -8.96
CA TYR A 121 -17.87 5.35 -9.50
C TYR A 121 -19.27 4.80 -9.75
N TRP A 122 -20.24 5.16 -8.92
CA TRP A 122 -21.65 4.78 -9.12
C TRP A 122 -22.28 5.50 -10.31
N THR A 123 -21.99 6.79 -10.48
CA THR A 123 -22.53 7.63 -11.56
C THR A 123 -21.99 7.20 -12.92
N PHE A 124 -20.68 6.93 -13.01
CA PHE A 124 -20.01 6.51 -14.25
C PHE A 124 -19.94 4.98 -14.42
N ARG A 125 -20.85 4.24 -13.78
CA ARG A 125 -20.90 2.79 -13.97
C ARG A 125 -21.34 2.46 -15.41
N GLY A 126 -20.43 1.90 -16.20
CA GLY A 126 -20.74 1.53 -17.58
C GLY A 126 -19.47 1.26 -18.39
N ARG A 127 -19.60 0.56 -19.51
CA ARG A 127 -18.50 0.46 -20.47
C ARG A 127 -18.49 1.74 -21.30
N VAL A 128 -17.31 2.36 -21.43
CA VAL A 128 -17.12 3.47 -22.37
C VAL A 128 -17.24 2.90 -23.78
N VAL A 129 -18.24 3.38 -24.53
CA VAL A 129 -18.40 3.06 -25.95
C VAL A 129 -17.75 4.19 -26.73
N ILE A 130 -16.66 3.88 -27.44
CA ILE A 130 -16.00 4.84 -28.32
C ILE A 130 -16.89 5.01 -29.56
N ASP A 131 -17.45 6.20 -29.74
CA ASP A 131 -18.16 6.56 -30.97
C ASP A 131 -17.19 7.23 -31.97
N LYS A 132 -17.58 7.31 -33.25
CA LYS A 132 -16.77 7.93 -34.33
C LYS A 132 -16.39 9.41 -34.07
N HIS A 133 -17.03 10.06 -33.10
CA HIS A 133 -16.72 11.43 -32.67
C HIS A 133 -15.89 11.53 -31.37
N SER A 134 -15.43 10.42 -30.79
CA SER A 134 -14.47 10.46 -29.68
C SER A 134 -13.06 10.73 -30.23
N TYR A 135 -12.45 11.83 -29.75
CA TYR A 135 -11.10 12.26 -30.11
C TYR A 135 -10.01 11.29 -29.63
#